data_AF-A0A9N9P720-F1
#
_entry.id   AF-A0A9N9P720-F1
#
_cell.length_a   1.000
_cell.length_b   1.000
_cell.length_c   1.000
_cell.angle_alpha   90.00
_cell.angle_beta   90.00
_cell.angle_gamma   90.00
#
_symmetry.space_group_name_H-M   'P 1'
#
loop_
_entity.id
_entity.type
_entity.pdbx_description
1 polymer ?
#
loop_
_entity_poly.entity_id
_entity_poly.type
_entity_poly.pdbx_seq_one_letter_code
_entity_poly.pdbx_strand_id
1 'polypeptide(L)'
;MKQPLQDGFTLQELVREALSRINSKYLTHNLGRSKDGMRLLERVWQMEFYRAIYNCLPNEMHISPDVGRIFATDGVVDFYISEPQWAIELLIDGKDMKRHHERFQDGGKYSSIPIKSYIILDIRETKTTVKAYPNTWHITPNADFTTFNIQDGPNSFNITTRDGYPYSSNFRISAQDEAMKFEMSNLKRRRNNNGDIKEERQKRQKIHDVVEDLEKLVNSLTKREKHLRERGAFKEADKVRQKLNRASNDLAKILYNANLHWNHDRDSSSSESRRKCIIL
;
A
#
# COMPACT_ATOMS: atom_id res chain seq x y z
N MET A 1 1.28 28.11 -9.19
CA MET A 1 2.66 28.65 -9.12
C MET A 1 3.18 28.31 -7.72
N LYS A 2 4.40 27.76 -7.58
CA LYS A 2 5.00 27.53 -6.26
C LYS A 2 5.12 28.87 -5.51
N GLN A 3 5.04 28.86 -4.18
CA GLN A 3 5.35 30.02 -3.35
C GLN A 3 6.44 29.58 -2.35
N PRO A 4 7.70 29.56 -2.77
CA PRO A 4 8.78 29.04 -1.94
C PRO A 4 8.99 29.91 -0.70
N LEU A 5 9.50 29.31 0.38
CA LEU A 5 10.13 30.06 1.45
C LEU A 5 11.38 30.78 0.93
N GLN A 6 11.69 31.94 1.49
CA GLN A 6 12.95 32.64 1.23
C GLN A 6 14.13 31.87 1.84
N ASP A 7 15.32 32.01 1.27
CA ASP A 7 16.52 31.26 1.66
C ASP A 7 16.86 31.34 3.16
N GLY A 8 17.56 30.31 3.65
CA GLY A 8 18.04 30.25 5.04
C GLY A 8 17.03 29.71 6.06
N PHE A 9 15.92 29.11 5.62
CA PHE A 9 14.94 28.47 6.49
C PHE A 9 15.44 27.12 7.05
N THR A 10 14.89 26.73 8.18
CA THR A 10 15.10 25.44 8.85
C THR A 10 14.10 24.37 8.41
N LEU A 11 14.39 23.10 8.68
CA LEU A 11 13.44 22.00 8.43
C LEU A 11 12.10 22.22 9.15
N GLN A 12 12.14 22.71 10.38
CA GLN A 12 10.97 23.01 11.20
C GLN A 12 10.13 24.14 10.60
N GLU A 13 10.75 25.19 10.07
CA GLU A 13 10.04 26.28 9.38
C GLU A 13 9.39 25.80 8.08
N LEU A 14 10.08 24.95 7.32
CA LEU A 14 9.52 24.31 6.13
C LEU A 14 8.28 23.47 6.46
N VAL A 15 8.37 22.63 7.49
CA VAL A 15 7.25 21.79 7.95
C VAL A 15 6.10 22.66 8.45
N ARG A 16 6.39 23.71 9.23
CA ARG A 16 5.37 24.66 9.72
C ARG A 16 4.63 25.31 8.55
N GLU A 17 5.37 25.79 7.56
CA GLU A 17 4.78 26.41 6.37
C GLU A 17 3.96 25.37 5.56
N ALA A 18 4.47 24.14 5.40
CA ALA A 18 3.75 23.06 4.74
C ALA A 18 2.42 22.74 5.45
N LEU A 19 2.43 22.59 6.78
CA LEU A 19 1.23 22.37 7.57
C LEU A 19 0.21 23.51 7.40
N SER A 20 0.67 24.76 7.33
CA SER A 20 -0.21 25.91 7.08
C SER A 20 -0.86 25.90 5.69
N ARG A 21 -0.34 25.10 4.74
CA ARG A 21 -0.86 24.97 3.37
C ARG A 21 -1.63 23.68 3.12
N ILE A 22 -1.84 22.85 4.15
CA ILE A 22 -2.70 21.68 4.08
C ILE A 22 -4.12 22.11 3.69
N ASN A 23 -4.74 21.36 2.79
CA ASN A 23 -6.09 21.57 2.33
C ASN A 23 -7.06 20.79 3.22
N SER A 24 -7.62 21.49 4.20
CA SER A 24 -8.59 20.93 5.15
C SER A 24 -9.80 20.30 4.45
N LYS A 25 -10.29 20.92 3.37
CA LYS A 25 -11.43 20.37 2.60
C LYS A 25 -11.07 19.03 1.95
N TYR A 26 -9.85 18.89 1.43
CA TYR A 26 -9.38 17.62 0.87
C TYR A 26 -9.36 16.53 1.95
N LEU A 27 -8.80 16.82 3.13
CA LEU A 27 -8.74 15.86 4.24
C LEU A 27 -10.13 15.48 4.76
N THR A 28 -11.00 16.45 4.99
CA THR A 28 -12.37 16.23 5.49
C THR A 28 -13.16 15.30 4.59
N HIS A 29 -13.12 15.51 3.27
CA HIS A 29 -13.91 14.75 2.30
C HIS A 29 -13.19 13.51 1.76
N ASN A 30 -11.97 13.21 2.21
CA ASN A 30 -11.23 12.05 1.72
C ASN A 30 -11.87 10.74 2.19
N LEU A 31 -11.93 9.76 1.27
CA LEU A 31 -12.47 8.43 1.54
C LEU A 31 -11.43 7.44 2.07
N GLY A 32 -10.14 7.80 2.05
CA GLY A 32 -9.04 6.99 2.57
C GLY A 32 -9.01 7.00 4.09
N ARG A 33 -9.94 6.28 4.72
CA ARG A 33 -10.13 6.19 6.16
C ARG A 33 -9.88 4.78 6.70
N SER A 34 -9.66 4.66 8.00
CA SER A 34 -9.63 3.39 8.73
C SER A 34 -10.96 2.64 8.61
N LYS A 35 -10.97 1.37 9.01
CA LYS A 35 -12.18 0.51 8.93
C LYS A 35 -13.38 1.07 9.70
N ASP A 36 -13.12 1.74 10.82
CA ASP A 36 -14.13 2.40 11.65
C ASP A 36 -14.50 3.81 11.12
N GLY A 37 -13.88 4.28 10.05
CA GLY A 37 -14.09 5.61 9.47
C GLY A 37 -13.51 6.76 10.29
N MET A 38 -12.98 6.49 11.48
CA MET A 38 -12.66 7.51 12.48
C MET A 38 -11.42 8.33 12.15
N ARG A 39 -10.41 7.74 11.50
CA ARG A 39 -9.14 8.40 11.17
C ARG A 39 -8.80 8.28 9.70
N LEU A 40 -8.04 9.24 9.19
CA LEU A 40 -7.43 9.12 7.88
C LEU A 40 -6.34 8.03 7.88
N LEU A 41 -6.15 7.41 6.71
CA LEU A 41 -5.00 6.54 6.49
C LEU A 41 -3.73 7.40 6.37
N GLU A 42 -2.62 6.87 6.85
CA GLU A 42 -1.29 7.51 6.75
C GLU A 42 -0.97 7.97 5.33
N ARG A 43 -1.37 7.16 4.32
CA ARG A 43 -1.17 7.50 2.91
C ARG A 43 -1.90 8.80 2.49
N VAL A 44 -3.07 9.10 3.05
CA VAL A 44 -3.80 10.34 2.75
C VAL A 44 -3.00 11.54 3.26
N TRP A 45 -2.48 11.44 4.48
CA TRP A 45 -1.60 12.44 5.07
C TRP A 45 -0.32 12.63 4.28
N GLN A 46 0.36 11.55 3.89
CA GLN A 46 1.56 11.61 3.07
C GLN A 46 1.30 12.33 1.73
N MET A 47 0.21 12.02 1.03
CA MET A 47 -0.10 12.65 -0.26
C MET A 47 -0.38 14.15 -0.12
N GLU A 48 -1.17 14.54 0.87
CA GLU A 48 -1.52 15.94 1.10
C GLU A 48 -0.33 16.74 1.64
N PHE A 49 0.47 16.15 2.52
CA PHE A 49 1.71 16.75 3.00
C PHE A 49 2.71 16.95 1.86
N TYR A 50 2.91 15.94 0.99
CA TYR A 50 3.77 16.06 -0.19
C TYR A 50 3.33 17.21 -1.09
N ARG A 51 2.02 17.33 -1.37
CA ARG A 51 1.47 18.45 -2.14
C ARG A 51 1.79 19.79 -1.48
N ALA A 52 1.58 19.90 -0.17
CA ALA A 52 1.79 21.13 0.56
C ALA A 52 3.27 21.54 0.61
N ILE A 53 4.15 20.63 1.03
CA ILE A 53 5.59 20.90 1.18
C ILE A 53 6.28 21.16 -0.16
N TYR A 54 5.88 20.46 -1.23
CA TYR A 54 6.43 20.70 -2.57
C TYR A 54 6.21 22.14 -3.04
N ASN A 55 5.10 22.77 -2.62
CA ASN A 55 4.80 24.16 -2.94
C ASN A 55 5.59 25.17 -2.10
N CYS A 56 6.18 24.74 -0.97
CA CYS A 56 7.00 25.55 -0.08
C CYS A 56 8.49 25.54 -0.47
N LEU A 57 8.91 24.55 -1.27
CA LEU A 57 10.31 24.39 -1.65
C LEU A 57 10.72 25.34 -2.78
N PRO A 58 11.92 25.96 -2.68
CA PRO A 58 12.62 26.57 -3.81
C PRO A 58 12.71 25.65 -5.02
N ASN A 59 13.03 26.21 -6.19
CA ASN A 59 13.09 25.43 -7.43
C ASN A 59 14.28 24.46 -7.46
N GLU A 60 15.32 24.80 -6.73
CA GLU A 60 16.59 24.11 -6.62
C GLU A 60 16.53 22.95 -5.60
N MET A 61 15.50 22.94 -4.74
CA MET A 61 15.30 21.90 -3.74
C MET A 61 14.27 20.87 -4.22
N HIS A 62 14.63 19.60 -4.08
CA HIS A 62 13.81 18.47 -4.50
C HIS A 62 13.44 17.60 -3.30
N ILE A 63 12.14 17.45 -3.07
CA ILE A 63 11.60 16.43 -2.17
C ILE A 63 11.31 15.16 -2.96
N SER A 64 11.79 14.04 -2.45
CA SER A 64 11.59 12.71 -3.02
C SER A 64 10.85 11.84 -2.02
N PRO A 65 9.70 11.26 -2.39
CA PRO A 65 9.04 10.27 -1.56
C PRO A 65 9.77 8.92 -1.65
N ASP A 66 9.56 8.07 -0.65
CA ASP A 66 9.96 6.67 -0.65
C ASP A 66 11.46 6.43 -0.95
N VAL A 67 12.35 7.14 -0.24
CA VAL A 67 13.81 7.05 -0.46
C VAL A 67 14.45 6.00 0.43
N GLY A 68 15.30 5.15 -0.16
CA GLY A 68 16.10 4.18 0.59
C GLY A 68 16.93 3.25 -0.30
N ARG A 69 16.30 2.68 -1.34
CA ARG A 69 16.97 1.72 -2.24
C ARG A 69 18.25 2.25 -2.88
N ILE A 70 18.27 3.52 -3.28
CA ILE A 70 19.44 4.16 -3.88
C ILE A 70 20.64 4.23 -2.92
N PHE A 71 20.38 4.18 -1.61
CA PHE A 71 21.38 4.17 -0.55
C PHE A 71 21.58 2.77 0.05
N ALA A 72 21.19 1.72 -0.68
CA ALA A 72 21.36 0.32 -0.29
C ALA A 72 20.79 -0.03 1.10
N THR A 73 19.68 0.60 1.50
CA THR A 73 18.94 0.24 2.72
C THR A 73 17.62 -0.46 2.40
N ASP A 74 17.25 -1.40 3.28
CA ASP A 74 15.93 -2.07 3.32
C ASP A 74 14.84 -1.18 3.97
N GLY A 75 15.25 -0.06 4.56
CA GLY A 75 14.35 0.98 5.06
C GLY A 75 13.99 1.98 3.96
N VAL A 76 12.81 2.56 4.06
CA VAL A 76 12.34 3.62 3.17
C VAL A 76 11.85 4.76 4.04
N VAL A 77 12.49 5.93 3.94
CA VAL A 77 11.99 7.16 4.58
C VAL A 77 10.85 7.74 3.76
N ASP A 78 9.82 8.24 4.43
CA ASP A 78 8.62 8.76 3.75
C ASP A 78 8.97 9.90 2.80
N PHE A 79 9.78 10.87 3.27
CA PHE A 79 10.28 11.96 2.44
C PHE A 79 11.73 12.29 2.72
N TYR A 80 12.46 12.56 1.65
CA TYR A 80 13.85 13.01 1.67
C TYR A 80 14.03 14.26 0.82
N ILE A 81 14.77 15.24 1.34
CA ILE A 81 15.13 16.47 0.64
C ILE A 81 16.65 16.44 0.43
N SER A 82 17.09 16.36 -0.82
CA SER A 82 18.50 16.06 -1.17
C SER A 82 19.48 17.14 -0.72
N GLU A 83 19.06 18.41 -0.75
CA GLU A 83 19.86 19.53 -0.26
C GLU A 83 18.97 20.36 0.66
N PRO A 84 19.31 20.51 1.95
CA PRO A 84 20.60 20.18 2.58
C PRO A 84 20.63 18.78 3.27
N GLN A 85 19.98 17.76 2.71
CA GLN A 85 19.92 16.38 3.25
C GLN A 85 19.03 16.22 4.49
N TRP A 86 17.74 16.53 4.33
CA TRP A 86 16.73 16.38 5.38
C TRP A 86 15.82 15.18 5.17
N ALA A 87 15.36 14.61 6.27
CA ALA A 87 14.39 13.51 6.28
C ALA A 87 13.12 13.88 7.05
N ILE A 88 11.97 13.43 6.57
CA ILE A 88 10.68 13.60 7.25
C ILE A 88 9.99 12.23 7.25
N GLU A 89 9.56 11.78 8.43
CA GLU A 89 8.79 10.55 8.62
C GLU A 89 7.42 10.89 9.21
N LEU A 90 6.34 10.28 8.73
CA LEU A 90 4.99 10.46 9.24
C LEU A 90 4.55 9.21 10.03
N LEU A 91 3.82 9.44 11.11
CA LEU A 91 3.15 8.37 11.87
C LEU A 91 1.71 8.78 12.15
N ILE A 92 0.86 7.78 12.40
CA ILE A 92 -0.49 7.97 12.90
C ILE A 92 -0.61 7.39 14.31
N ASP A 93 -1.07 8.20 15.25
CA ASP A 93 -1.39 7.85 16.64
C ASP A 93 -0.24 7.13 17.38
N GLY A 94 1.00 7.52 17.09
CA GLY A 94 2.22 7.02 17.71
C GLY A 94 2.50 5.54 17.44
N LYS A 95 1.88 4.96 16.41
CA LYS A 95 2.03 3.54 16.09
C LYS A 95 3.50 3.21 15.82
N ASP A 96 4.05 2.28 16.59
CA ASP A 96 5.45 1.85 16.50
C ASP A 96 6.50 2.97 16.69
N MET A 97 6.16 4.07 17.37
CA MET A 97 7.02 5.25 17.58
C MET A 97 8.48 4.91 17.92
N LYS A 98 8.70 4.02 18.91
CA LYS A 98 10.05 3.59 19.31
C LYS A 98 10.85 3.06 18.12
N ARG A 99 10.24 2.21 17.30
CA ARG A 99 10.89 1.60 16.14
C ARG A 99 11.20 2.63 15.06
N HIS A 100 10.37 3.66 14.87
CA HIS A 100 10.67 4.73 13.92
C HIS A 100 11.88 5.56 14.38
N HIS A 101 11.98 5.90 15.67
CA HIS A 101 13.17 6.55 16.21
C HIS A 101 14.45 5.72 16.02
N GLU A 102 14.38 4.42 16.29
CA GLU A 102 15.51 3.49 16.12
C GLU A 102 16.02 3.43 14.68
N ARG A 103 15.19 3.74 13.67
CA ARG A 103 15.65 3.79 12.26
C ARG A 103 16.65 4.92 12.02
N PHE A 104 16.52 6.04 12.73
CA PHE A 104 17.37 7.23 12.60
C PHE A 104 18.62 7.20 13.49
N GLN A 105 18.76 6.22 14.39
CA GLN A 105 19.95 6.10 15.24
C GLN A 105 21.12 5.46 14.48
N ASP A 106 22.32 5.56 15.05
CA ASP A 106 23.51 4.87 14.55
C ASP A 106 23.27 3.35 14.46
N GLY A 107 23.62 2.77 13.31
CA GLY A 107 23.32 1.36 12.99
C GLY A 107 21.83 1.07 12.72
N GLY A 108 20.97 2.09 12.78
CA GLY A 108 19.56 2.01 12.41
C GLY A 108 19.37 1.81 10.90
N LYS A 109 18.12 1.52 10.49
CA LYS A 109 17.79 1.26 9.08
C LYS A 109 18.14 2.42 8.14
N TYR A 110 18.14 3.66 8.61
CA TYR A 110 18.44 4.82 7.77
C TYR A 110 19.91 5.25 7.86
N SER A 111 20.78 4.48 8.53
CA SER A 111 22.19 4.83 8.72
C SER A 111 23.00 5.02 7.43
N SER A 112 22.59 4.39 6.33
CA SER A 112 23.23 4.57 5.02
C SER A 112 22.68 5.75 4.20
N ILE A 113 21.56 6.34 4.62
CA ILE A 113 21.00 7.53 3.98
C ILE A 113 21.71 8.75 4.57
N PRO A 114 22.31 9.63 3.76
CA PRO A 114 22.92 10.84 4.28
C PRO A 114 21.83 11.79 4.79
N ILE A 115 21.69 11.91 6.10
CA ILE A 115 20.66 12.72 6.77
C ILE A 115 21.35 13.64 7.78
N LYS A 116 21.28 14.96 7.55
CA LYS A 116 21.83 15.98 8.47
C LYS A 116 20.84 16.43 9.53
N SER A 117 19.55 16.42 9.20
CA SER A 117 18.47 16.72 10.14
C SER A 117 17.24 15.92 9.74
N TYR A 118 16.45 15.53 10.74
CA TYR A 118 15.21 14.83 10.50
C TYR A 118 14.13 15.30 11.48
N ILE A 119 12.89 15.07 11.09
CA ILE A 119 11.74 15.30 11.95
C ILE A 119 10.72 14.19 11.74
N ILE A 120 10.11 13.78 12.85
CA ILE A 120 9.01 12.82 12.87
C ILE A 120 7.72 13.59 13.16
N LEU A 121 6.74 13.44 12.26
CA LEU A 121 5.42 14.05 12.38
C LEU A 121 4.42 12.98 12.82
N ASP A 122 4.09 12.97 14.10
CA ASP A 122 3.13 12.03 14.67
C ASP A 122 1.74 12.66 14.73
N ILE A 123 0.87 12.28 13.80
CA ILE A 123 -0.47 12.83 13.67
C ILE A 123 -1.43 12.07 14.60
N ARG A 124 -2.03 12.80 15.54
CA ARG A 124 -2.82 12.32 16.67
C ARG A 124 -4.31 12.56 16.43
N GLU A 125 -4.94 11.72 15.62
CA GLU A 125 -6.38 11.82 15.35
C GLU A 125 -7.23 11.16 16.44
N THR A 126 -6.73 10.10 17.09
CA THR A 126 -7.53 9.31 18.04
C THR A 126 -6.90 9.16 19.42
N LYS A 127 -5.59 9.41 19.57
CA LYS A 127 -4.88 9.20 20.83
C LYS A 127 -4.16 10.44 21.33
N THR A 128 -4.35 10.76 22.61
CA THR A 128 -3.74 11.93 23.27
C THR A 128 -2.50 11.62 24.12
N THR A 129 -2.15 10.36 24.38
CA THR A 129 -1.00 10.06 25.25
C THR A 129 0.32 10.37 24.56
N VAL A 130 1.09 11.29 25.16
CA VAL A 130 2.37 11.79 24.62
C VAL A 130 3.51 11.31 25.51
N LYS A 131 4.29 10.37 25.00
CA LYS A 131 5.66 10.18 25.48
C LYS A 131 6.54 11.08 24.62
N ALA A 132 7.28 11.99 25.24
CA ALA A 132 8.18 12.86 24.52
C ALA A 132 9.29 12.02 23.86
N TYR A 133 9.52 12.29 22.57
CA TYR A 133 10.69 11.80 21.85
C TYR A 133 11.39 12.99 21.16
N PRO A 134 12.73 12.99 21.07
CA PRO A 134 13.47 14.06 20.42
C PRO A 134 13.19 14.08 18.91
N ASN A 135 13.19 15.26 18.28
CA ASN A 135 12.92 15.44 16.85
C ASN A 135 11.51 14.96 16.43
N THR A 136 10.53 15.07 17.32
CA THR A 136 9.14 14.67 17.07
C THR A 136 8.17 15.79 17.36
N TRP A 137 7.30 16.08 16.39
CA TRP A 137 6.12 16.91 16.59
C TRP A 137 4.90 16.03 16.72
N HIS A 138 4.19 16.14 17.83
CA HIS A 138 2.87 15.53 17.98
C HIS A 138 1.82 16.51 17.52
N ILE A 139 1.11 16.15 16.46
CA ILE A 139 0.21 17.02 15.71
C ILE A 139 -1.22 16.56 15.99
N THR A 140 -1.99 17.34 16.75
CA THR A 140 -3.40 17.06 17.01
C THR A 140 -4.27 17.96 16.13
N PRO A 141 -4.86 17.45 15.04
CA PRO A 141 -5.80 18.22 14.23
C PRO A 141 -7.11 18.45 14.98
N ASN A 142 -7.75 19.59 14.73
CA ASN A 142 -9.15 19.77 15.07
C ASN A 142 -10.07 19.01 14.09
N ALA A 143 -11.36 18.92 14.41
CA ALA A 143 -12.32 18.06 13.70
C ALA A 143 -12.47 18.36 12.19
N ASP A 144 -12.22 19.59 11.77
CA ASP A 144 -12.32 20.02 10.37
C ASP A 144 -10.96 20.23 9.68
N PHE A 145 -9.86 19.87 10.35
CA PHE A 145 -8.48 19.99 9.89
C PHE A 145 -8.06 21.43 9.52
N THR A 146 -8.71 22.45 10.08
CA THR A 146 -8.34 23.86 9.86
C THR A 146 -7.26 24.35 10.82
N THR A 147 -7.08 23.67 11.96
CA THR A 147 -6.07 24.00 12.95
C THR A 147 -5.38 22.75 13.47
N PHE A 148 -4.07 22.83 13.60
CA PHE A 148 -3.22 21.79 14.17
C PHE A 148 -2.58 22.30 15.44
N ASN A 149 -2.85 21.63 16.57
CA ASN A 149 -2.10 21.86 17.79
C ASN A 149 -0.82 21.01 17.74
N ILE A 150 0.33 21.67 17.83
CA ILE A 150 1.64 21.06 17.76
C ILE A 150 2.23 21.02 19.17
N GLN A 151 2.61 19.84 19.63
CA GLN A 151 3.44 19.67 20.82
C GLN A 151 4.87 19.30 20.39
N ASP A 152 5.83 20.14 20.79
CA ASP A 152 7.26 20.02 20.54
C ASP A 152 8.00 20.03 21.88
N GLY A 153 8.22 18.84 22.43
CA GLY A 153 8.74 18.68 23.80
C GLY A 153 7.84 19.39 24.84
N PRO A 154 8.38 20.33 25.63
CA PRO A 154 7.60 21.10 26.60
C PRO A 154 6.81 22.26 25.96
N ASN A 155 7.09 22.60 24.69
CA ASN A 155 6.46 23.72 24.01
C ASN A 155 5.20 23.26 23.27
N SER A 156 4.23 24.16 23.13
CA SER A 156 3.07 23.95 22.26
C SER A 156 2.72 25.22 21.50
N PHE A 157 2.22 25.05 20.28
CA PHE A 157 1.78 26.14 19.42
C PHE A 157 0.73 25.64 18.43
N ASN A 158 -0.05 26.56 17.88
CA ASN A 158 -1.07 26.23 16.87
C ASN A 158 -0.58 26.65 15.47
N ILE A 159 -0.93 25.84 14.47
CA ILE A 159 -0.82 26.19 13.06
C ILE A 159 -2.23 26.17 12.48
N THR A 160 -2.66 27.28 11.89
CA THR A 160 -3.94 27.37 11.17
C THR A 160 -3.68 27.26 9.67
N THR A 161 -4.50 26.47 8.97
CA THR A 161 -4.45 26.36 7.51
C THR A 161 -4.88 27.66 6.87
N ARG A 162 -4.19 28.08 5.83
CA ARG A 162 -4.59 29.25 5.04
C ARG A 162 -5.72 28.85 4.10
N ASP A 163 -6.88 29.48 4.28
CA ASP A 163 -7.98 29.39 3.32
C ASP A 163 -7.51 29.88 1.95
N GLY A 164 -7.84 29.13 0.90
CA GLY A 164 -7.67 29.61 -0.45
C GLY A 164 -6.31 29.36 -1.09
N TYR A 165 -5.66 28.23 -0.81
CA TYR A 165 -4.82 27.64 -1.86
C TYR A 165 -5.74 26.93 -2.86
N PRO A 166 -6.08 27.56 -4.00
CA PRO A 166 -6.79 26.84 -5.04
C PRO A 166 -5.93 25.64 -5.40
N TYR A 167 -6.55 24.47 -5.46
CA TYR A 167 -6.14 23.51 -6.46
C TYR A 167 -6.07 24.30 -7.76
N SER A 168 -4.87 24.49 -8.32
CA SER A 168 -4.68 25.30 -9.53
C SER A 168 -5.63 24.77 -10.59
N SER A 169 -6.79 25.41 -10.73
CA SER A 169 -7.77 25.20 -11.79
C SER A 169 -7.21 25.60 -13.15
N ASN A 170 -6.00 26.18 -13.17
CA ASN A 170 -5.20 26.46 -14.35
C ASN A 170 -4.20 25.35 -14.71
N PHE A 171 -4.20 24.20 -14.03
CA PHE A 171 -3.68 23.00 -14.66
C PHE A 171 -4.73 22.63 -15.70
N ARG A 172 -4.49 23.00 -16.98
CA ARG A 172 -5.40 22.79 -18.13
C ARG A 172 -6.37 21.67 -17.81
N ILE A 173 -7.64 22.03 -17.61
CA ILE A 173 -8.72 21.09 -17.25
C ILE A 173 -8.75 19.93 -18.26
N SER A 174 -8.23 20.10 -19.49
CA SER A 174 -8.03 19.00 -20.44
C SER A 174 -7.09 17.90 -19.94
N ALA A 175 -5.96 18.23 -19.30
CA ALA A 175 -4.99 17.24 -18.84
C ALA A 175 -5.40 16.58 -17.52
N GLN A 176 -6.14 17.28 -16.65
CA GLN A 176 -6.74 16.68 -15.45
C GLN A 176 -8.00 15.89 -15.77
N ASP A 177 -8.85 16.32 -16.71
CA ASP A 177 -9.96 15.50 -17.20
C ASP A 177 -9.44 14.31 -17.97
N GLU A 178 -8.37 14.44 -18.77
CA GLU A 178 -7.77 13.29 -19.43
C GLU A 178 -7.05 12.39 -18.42
N ALA A 179 -6.33 12.93 -17.44
CA ALA A 179 -5.70 12.13 -16.39
C ALA A 179 -6.75 11.48 -15.48
N MET A 180 -7.84 12.17 -15.13
CA MET A 180 -8.93 11.64 -14.31
C MET A 180 -9.82 10.70 -15.12
N LYS A 181 -10.03 10.92 -16.43
CA LYS A 181 -10.67 9.95 -17.34
C LYS A 181 -9.76 8.77 -17.58
N PHE A 182 -8.44 8.95 -17.67
CA PHE A 182 -7.46 7.88 -17.80
C PHE A 182 -7.38 7.08 -16.51
N GLU A 183 -7.40 7.75 -15.35
CA GLU A 183 -7.38 7.14 -14.03
C GLU A 183 -8.73 6.49 -13.70
N MET A 184 -9.87 7.09 -14.05
CA MET A 184 -11.20 6.47 -13.98
C MET A 184 -11.32 5.30 -14.95
N SER A 185 -10.76 5.39 -16.16
CA SER A 185 -10.67 4.30 -17.11
C SER A 185 -9.78 3.17 -16.58
N ASN A 186 -8.67 3.51 -15.92
CA ASN A 186 -7.78 2.55 -15.27
C ASN A 186 -8.41 1.97 -13.99
N LEU A 187 -9.20 2.72 -13.25
CA LEU A 187 -9.97 2.27 -12.08
C LEU A 187 -11.14 1.38 -12.51
N LYS A 188 -11.82 1.69 -13.63
CA LYS A 188 -12.83 0.83 -14.24
C LYS A 188 -12.19 -0.46 -14.77
N ARG A 189 -11.05 -0.38 -15.48
CA ARG A 189 -10.25 -1.54 -15.88
C ARG A 189 -9.79 -2.36 -14.67
N ARG A 190 -9.29 -1.71 -13.61
CA ARG A 190 -8.89 -2.38 -12.35
C ARG A 190 -10.06 -2.97 -11.59
N ARG A 191 -11.24 -2.34 -11.59
CA ARG A 191 -12.47 -2.89 -10.99
C ARG A 191 -12.97 -4.10 -11.76
N ASN A 192 -12.98 -4.04 -13.08
CA ASN A 192 -13.35 -5.16 -13.95
C ASN A 192 -12.35 -6.30 -13.76
N ASN A 193 -11.04 -6.01 -13.87
CA ASN A 193 -9.99 -7.00 -13.62
C ASN A 193 -10.04 -7.57 -12.20
N ASN A 194 -10.35 -6.77 -11.16
CA ASN A 194 -10.49 -7.29 -9.80
C ASN A 194 -11.73 -8.17 -9.62
N GLY A 195 -12.81 -7.90 -10.36
CA GLY A 195 -13.98 -8.76 -10.44
C GLY A 195 -13.62 -10.09 -11.08
N ASP A 196 -12.95 -10.05 -12.23
CA ASP A 196 -12.50 -11.21 -12.98
C ASP A 196 -11.49 -12.05 -12.16
N ILE A 197 -10.50 -11.42 -11.52
CA ILE A 197 -9.52 -12.08 -10.64
C ILE A 197 -10.21 -12.71 -9.42
N LYS A 198 -11.25 -12.06 -8.86
CA LYS A 198 -11.99 -12.59 -7.71
C LYS A 198 -12.84 -13.79 -8.12
N GLU A 199 -13.50 -13.74 -9.27
CA GLU A 199 -14.26 -14.84 -9.82
C GLU A 199 -13.34 -16.03 -10.17
N GLU A 200 -12.17 -15.75 -10.74
CA GLU A 200 -11.20 -16.78 -11.09
C GLU A 200 -10.57 -17.43 -9.85
N ARG A 201 -10.26 -16.65 -8.81
CA ARG A 201 -9.85 -17.20 -7.50
C ARG A 201 -10.93 -18.10 -6.90
N GLN A 202 -12.21 -17.72 -7.00
CA GLN A 202 -13.31 -18.55 -6.51
C GLN A 202 -13.44 -19.85 -7.32
N LYS A 203 -13.27 -19.82 -8.65
CA LYS A 203 -13.25 -21.02 -9.50
C LYS A 203 -12.08 -21.93 -9.13
N ARG A 204 -10.88 -21.38 -8.94
CA ARG A 204 -9.69 -22.14 -8.53
C ARG A 204 -9.84 -22.77 -7.14
N GLN A 205 -10.44 -22.04 -6.20
CA GLN A 205 -10.72 -22.58 -4.87
C GLN A 205 -11.72 -23.75 -4.92
N LYS A 206 -12.82 -23.61 -5.68
CA LYS A 206 -13.79 -24.70 -5.86
C LYS A 206 -13.16 -25.95 -6.46
N ILE A 207 -12.25 -25.78 -7.44
CA ILE A 207 -11.52 -26.91 -8.03
C ILE A 207 -10.59 -27.56 -6.99
N HIS A 208 -9.89 -26.76 -6.19
CA HIS A 208 -9.02 -27.25 -5.13
C HIS A 208 -9.80 -28.08 -4.10
N ASP A 209 -10.95 -27.57 -3.63
CA ASP A 209 -11.79 -28.27 -2.64
C ASP A 209 -12.27 -29.63 -3.18
N VAL A 210 -12.67 -29.70 -4.46
CA VAL A 210 -13.10 -30.95 -5.11
C VAL A 210 -11.93 -31.94 -5.26
N VAL A 211 -10.73 -31.46 -5.60
CA VAL A 211 -9.53 -32.29 -5.69
C VAL A 211 -9.19 -32.89 -4.33
N GLU A 212 -9.21 -32.08 -3.27
CA GLU A 212 -8.92 -32.52 -1.91
C GLU A 212 -9.91 -33.61 -1.43
N ASP A 213 -11.21 -33.43 -1.71
CA ASP A 213 -12.23 -34.43 -1.38
C ASP A 213 -12.05 -35.74 -2.16
N LEU A 214 -11.69 -35.66 -3.44
CA LEU A 214 -11.41 -36.85 -4.26
C LEU A 214 -10.14 -37.58 -3.82
N GLU A 215 -9.09 -36.86 -3.44
CA GLU A 215 -7.87 -37.47 -2.87
C GLU A 215 -8.17 -38.19 -1.56
N LYS A 216 -8.96 -37.59 -0.67
CA LYS A 216 -9.43 -38.25 0.57
C LYS A 216 -10.21 -39.52 0.26
N LEU A 217 -11.10 -39.48 -0.74
CA LEU A 217 -11.89 -40.64 -1.15
C LEU A 217 -11.01 -41.76 -1.73
N VAL A 218 -10.06 -41.43 -2.62
CA VAL A 218 -9.10 -42.38 -3.20
C VAL A 218 -8.27 -43.05 -2.10
N ASN A 219 -7.77 -42.27 -1.14
CA ASN A 219 -7.01 -42.79 0.00
C ASN A 219 -7.84 -43.73 0.88
N SER A 220 -9.09 -43.37 1.16
CA SER A 220 -10.02 -44.19 1.94
C SER A 220 -10.35 -45.52 1.24
N LEU A 221 -10.66 -45.46 -0.05
CA LEU A 221 -10.97 -46.66 -0.86
C LEU A 221 -9.75 -47.58 -1.00
N THR A 222 -8.55 -47.01 -1.17
CA THR A 222 -7.29 -47.78 -1.24
C THR A 222 -7.04 -48.54 0.07
N LYS A 223 -7.19 -47.88 1.22
CA LYS A 223 -7.07 -48.52 2.53
C LYS A 223 -8.12 -49.62 2.72
N ARG A 224 -9.36 -49.38 2.30
CA ARG A 224 -10.46 -50.35 2.42
C ARG A 224 -10.27 -51.56 1.51
N GLU A 225 -9.80 -51.37 0.28
CA GLU A 225 -9.51 -52.46 -0.64
C GLU A 225 -8.44 -53.38 -0.05
N LYS A 226 -7.32 -52.81 0.41
CA LYS A 226 -6.22 -53.55 1.04
C LYS A 226 -6.71 -54.41 2.21
N HIS A 227 -7.45 -53.81 3.13
CA HIS A 227 -8.03 -54.50 4.29
C HIS A 227 -8.97 -55.66 3.92
N LEU A 228 -9.79 -55.49 2.89
CA LEU A 228 -10.70 -56.54 2.41
C LEU A 228 -9.94 -57.70 1.77
N ARG A 229 -8.85 -57.42 1.02
CA ARG A 229 -7.98 -58.46 0.45
C ARG A 229 -7.27 -59.26 1.55
N GLU A 230 -6.73 -58.57 2.56
CA GLU A 230 -6.05 -59.21 3.71
C GLU A 230 -6.98 -60.14 4.50
N ARG A 231 -8.30 -59.90 4.48
CA ARG A 231 -9.31 -60.74 5.12
C ARG A 231 -9.95 -61.80 4.21
N GLY A 232 -9.47 -61.95 2.97
CA GLY A 232 -10.00 -62.92 2.01
C GLY A 232 -11.37 -62.54 1.40
N ALA A 233 -11.84 -61.32 1.60
CA ALA A 233 -13.13 -60.83 1.09
C ALA A 233 -13.01 -60.32 -0.36
N PHE A 234 -12.55 -61.17 -1.27
CA PHE A 234 -12.14 -60.78 -2.63
C PHE A 234 -13.27 -60.17 -3.48
N LYS A 235 -14.50 -60.73 -3.42
CA LYS A 235 -15.65 -60.20 -4.17
C LYS A 235 -16.02 -58.76 -3.76
N GLU A 236 -15.82 -58.41 -2.50
CA GLU A 236 -16.07 -57.07 -1.97
C GLU A 236 -14.92 -56.13 -2.29
N ALA A 237 -13.68 -56.63 -2.22
CA ALA A 237 -12.49 -55.90 -2.65
C ALA A 237 -12.59 -55.49 -4.14
N ASP A 238 -13.07 -56.36 -5.01
CA ASP A 238 -13.21 -56.05 -6.44
C ASP A 238 -14.28 -54.98 -6.71
N LYS A 239 -15.37 -54.96 -5.93
CA LYS A 239 -16.36 -53.87 -5.97
C LYS A 239 -15.77 -52.53 -5.52
N VAL A 240 -14.92 -52.55 -4.47
CA VAL A 240 -14.21 -51.35 -3.99
C VAL A 240 -13.20 -50.87 -5.03
N ARG A 241 -12.47 -51.80 -5.69
CA ARG A 241 -11.52 -51.49 -6.76
C ARG A 241 -12.18 -50.82 -7.97
N GLN A 242 -13.39 -51.26 -8.36
CA GLN A 242 -14.15 -50.58 -9.41
C GLN A 242 -14.50 -49.12 -9.03
N LYS A 243 -14.86 -48.86 -7.78
CA LYS A 243 -15.11 -47.50 -7.28
C LYS A 243 -13.84 -46.66 -7.23
N LEU A 244 -12.72 -47.25 -6.79
CA LEU A 244 -11.41 -46.61 -6.79
C LEU A 244 -10.97 -46.19 -8.20
N ASN A 245 -11.16 -47.05 -9.20
CA ASN A 245 -10.85 -46.74 -10.59
C ASN A 245 -11.69 -45.57 -11.12
N ARG A 246 -12.98 -45.49 -10.76
CA ARG A 246 -13.85 -44.35 -11.14
C ARG A 246 -13.37 -43.05 -10.50
N ALA A 247 -13.15 -43.04 -9.18
CA ALA A 247 -12.67 -41.86 -8.47
C ALA A 247 -11.29 -41.39 -8.97
N SER A 248 -10.39 -42.32 -9.28
CA SER A 248 -9.06 -42.01 -9.83
C SER A 248 -9.15 -41.43 -11.25
N ASN A 249 -10.05 -41.94 -12.09
CA ASN A 249 -10.29 -41.40 -13.43
C ASN A 249 -10.92 -40.00 -13.38
N ASP A 250 -11.83 -39.75 -12.45
CA ASP A 250 -12.45 -38.43 -12.29
C ASP A 250 -11.44 -37.39 -11.78
N LEU A 251 -10.57 -37.78 -10.84
CA LEU A 251 -9.45 -36.96 -10.39
C LEU A 251 -8.49 -36.63 -11.55
N ALA A 252 -8.10 -37.63 -12.35
CA ALA A 252 -7.23 -37.43 -13.49
C ALA A 252 -7.83 -36.48 -14.54
N LYS A 253 -9.13 -36.58 -14.82
CA LYS A 253 -9.84 -35.66 -15.73
C LYS A 253 -9.84 -34.22 -15.20
N ILE A 254 -10.10 -34.03 -13.91
CA ILE A 254 -10.11 -32.69 -13.29
C ILE A 254 -8.71 -32.07 -13.33
N LEU A 255 -7.66 -32.84 -13.01
CA LEU A 255 -6.28 -32.37 -13.07
C LEU A 255 -5.82 -32.05 -14.50
N TYR A 256 -6.22 -32.86 -15.49
CA TYR A 256 -5.93 -32.60 -16.90
C TYR A 256 -6.61 -31.32 -17.41
N ASN A 257 -7.90 -31.16 -17.11
CA ASN A 257 -8.66 -29.96 -17.49
C ASN A 257 -8.15 -28.71 -16.77
N ALA A 258 -7.73 -28.84 -15.51
CA ALA A 258 -7.02 -27.78 -14.81
C ALA A 258 -5.73 -27.43 -15.56
N ASN A 259 -4.83 -28.37 -15.85
CA ASN A 259 -3.57 -28.04 -16.55
C ASN A 259 -3.75 -27.38 -17.94
N LEU A 260 -4.78 -27.76 -18.71
CA LEU A 260 -5.09 -27.14 -20.00
C LEU A 260 -5.51 -25.67 -19.87
N HIS A 261 -6.38 -25.34 -18.91
CA HIS A 261 -6.78 -23.96 -18.66
C HIS A 261 -5.59 -23.08 -18.25
N TRP A 262 -4.61 -23.63 -17.51
CA TRP A 262 -3.51 -22.85 -16.94
C TRP A 262 -2.35 -22.62 -17.94
N ASN A 263 -2.33 -23.36 -19.04
CA ASN A 263 -1.39 -23.13 -20.14
C ASN A 263 -1.93 -22.10 -21.15
N HIS A 264 -3.26 -22.04 -21.35
CA HIS A 264 -3.87 -21.07 -22.26
C HIS A 264 -3.76 -19.62 -21.76
N ASP A 265 -3.72 -19.41 -20.43
CA ASP A 265 -3.51 -18.08 -19.80
C ASP A 265 -2.08 -17.56 -19.87
N ARG A 266 -1.08 -18.45 -20.06
CA ARG A 266 0.32 -18.02 -20.22
C ARG A 266 0.57 -17.42 -21.60
N ASP A 267 -0.05 -17.97 -22.64
CA ASP A 267 0.15 -17.50 -24.02
C ASP A 267 -0.60 -16.21 -24.34
N SER A 268 -1.74 -15.93 -23.70
CA SER A 268 -2.48 -14.67 -23.86
C SER A 268 -1.79 -13.47 -23.21
N SER A 269 -0.92 -13.69 -22.21
CA SER A 269 -0.10 -12.64 -21.58
C SER A 269 1.20 -12.30 -22.35
N SER A 270 1.62 -13.16 -23.28
CA SER A 270 2.89 -12.99 -24.03
C SER A 270 2.73 -12.22 -25.35
N SER A 271 1.52 -12.14 -25.90
CA SER A 271 1.27 -11.45 -27.18
C SER A 271 1.23 -9.92 -27.09
N GLU A 272 1.18 -9.33 -25.90
CA GLU A 272 1.13 -7.86 -25.73
C GLU A 272 2.52 -7.19 -25.58
N SER A 273 3.60 -7.98 -25.43
CA SER A 273 4.99 -7.46 -25.36
C SER A 273 5.77 -7.46 -26.69
N ARG A 274 5.15 -7.80 -27.83
CA ARG A 274 5.83 -7.86 -29.14
C ARG A 274 5.28 -6.91 -30.21
N ARG A 275 4.79 -5.72 -29.82
CA ARG A 275 4.47 -4.64 -30.79
C ARG A 275 5.00 -3.27 -30.35
N LYS A 276 6.31 -3.15 -30.16
CA LYS A 276 7.02 -1.86 -30.28
C LYS A 276 8.46 -2.09 -30.76
N CYS A 277 8.61 -2.35 -32.06
CA CYS A 277 9.80 -1.95 -32.79
C CYS A 277 9.52 -2.02 -34.29
N ILE A 278 10.16 -1.11 -35.04
CA ILE A 278 10.12 -0.93 -36.51
C ILE A 278 8.80 -0.24 -36.94
N ILE A 279 8.76 0.93 -37.58
CA ILE A 279 9.42 1.31 -38.85
C ILE A 279 9.68 2.85 -38.89
N LEU A 280 10.93 3.16 -39.29
CA LEU A 280 11.53 4.34 -39.97
C LEU A 280 11.18 5.76 -39.52
#